data_AF-A0A161FAP0-F1
#
_entry.id   AF-A0A161FAP0-F1
#
_cell.length_a   1.000
_cell.length_b   1.000
_cell.length_c   1.000
_cell.angle_alpha   90.00
_cell.angle_beta   90.00
_cell.angle_gamma   90.00
#
_symmetry.space_group_name_H-M   'P 1'
#
loop_
_entity.id
_entity.type
_entity.pdbx_description
1 polymer ?
#
loop_
_entity_poly.entity_id
_entity_poly.type
_entity_poly.pdbx_seq_one_letter_code
_entity_poly.pdbx_strand_id
1 'polypeptide(L)'
;SGFDDGSAFGGGLPFSGYSPLQGNHNKCPDENFCKGIKNVLSCPPKNSTGRNGDWASSNVRNFLTVNKGVLVPPRRKQMCFRININNFPELKKTEGKFENFIYSSAGSEAKQLIKLYGNNTEKAHQAIRYSFADIGNIIRGDDMMDTPTSKETITYLEKVLKIYNENNDKPKDAKKWWTENRHHVWEAMMCGYQSAQKDNQCTGYGNIDDIPQYLRWFREWGTYVCSE
;
A
#
# COMPACT_ATOMS: atom_id res chain seq x y z
N SER A 1 -18.24 -38.04 -23.17
CA SER A 1 -17.38 -37.97 -21.98
C SER A 1 -16.43 -36.80 -22.14
N GLY A 2 -16.92 -35.59 -21.84
CA GLY A 2 -16.10 -34.38 -21.76
C GLY A 2 -15.78 -34.13 -20.29
N PHE A 3 -14.51 -33.89 -20.00
CA PHE A 3 -14.03 -33.56 -18.66
C PHE A 3 -14.52 -32.16 -18.26
N ASP A 4 -15.09 -32.04 -17.06
CA ASP A 4 -15.29 -30.76 -16.37
C ASP A 4 -13.94 -30.09 -16.18
N ASP A 5 -13.74 -28.92 -16.78
CA ASP A 5 -12.60 -28.06 -16.52
C ASP A 5 -12.83 -27.35 -15.18
N GLY A 6 -12.51 -28.05 -14.09
CA GLY A 6 -12.53 -27.59 -12.70
C GLY A 6 -11.62 -26.38 -12.44
N SER A 7 -11.91 -25.26 -13.09
CA SER A 7 -11.23 -23.98 -13.03
C SER A 7 -11.64 -23.22 -11.76
N ALA A 8 -11.30 -23.78 -10.60
CA ALA A 8 -11.44 -23.12 -9.30
C ALA A 8 -10.54 -21.87 -9.13
N PHE A 9 -9.71 -21.54 -10.13
CA PHE A 9 -8.77 -20.41 -10.09
C PHE A 9 -8.81 -19.51 -11.35
N GLY A 10 -9.78 -19.71 -12.25
CA GLY A 10 -9.90 -18.96 -13.52
C GLY A 10 -10.99 -17.87 -13.54
N GLY A 11 -11.66 -17.64 -12.41
CA GLY A 11 -12.69 -16.59 -12.30
C GLY A 11 -12.06 -15.22 -12.13
N GLY A 12 -11.67 -14.58 -13.23
CA GLY A 12 -11.59 -13.12 -13.27
C GLY A 12 -12.96 -12.59 -12.90
N LEU A 13 -13.12 -12.09 -11.67
CA LEU A 13 -14.29 -11.31 -11.31
C LEU A 13 -14.40 -10.16 -12.32
N PRO A 14 -15.53 -10.00 -13.02
CA PRO A 14 -15.75 -8.83 -13.85
C PRO A 14 -15.61 -7.60 -12.96
N PHE A 15 -14.96 -6.56 -13.48
CA PHE A 15 -14.77 -5.25 -12.84
C PHE A 15 -16.08 -4.53 -12.43
N SER A 16 -17.27 -5.14 -12.59
CA SER A 16 -18.57 -4.49 -12.40
C SER A 16 -19.29 -4.81 -11.08
N GLY A 17 -18.69 -5.57 -10.16
CA GLY A 17 -19.27 -5.83 -8.84
C GLY A 17 -19.00 -4.73 -7.81
N TYR A 18 -19.24 -3.45 -8.15
CA TYR A 18 -19.07 -2.35 -7.20
C TYR A 18 -20.24 -2.30 -6.21
N SER A 19 -19.93 -2.49 -4.93
CA SER A 19 -20.81 -2.18 -3.80
C SER A 19 -20.89 -0.65 -3.59
N PRO A 20 -22.02 -0.10 -3.11
CA PRO A 20 -22.40 1.29 -3.28
C PRO A 20 -21.78 2.21 -2.21
N LEU A 21 -20.52 2.59 -2.40
CA LEU A 21 -19.98 3.85 -1.88
C LEU A 21 -19.36 4.59 -3.07
N GLN A 22 -20.24 5.06 -3.95
CA GLN A 22 -19.92 5.84 -5.14
C GLN A 22 -19.78 7.32 -4.78
N GLY A 23 -18.59 7.87 -5.08
CA GLY A 23 -18.37 9.31 -5.20
C GLY A 23 -16.94 9.59 -5.64
N ASN A 24 -16.71 9.83 -6.94
CA ASN A 24 -15.45 10.31 -7.53
C ASN A 24 -14.22 9.38 -7.59
N HIS A 25 -14.38 8.07 -7.79
CA HIS A 25 -13.23 7.14 -7.87
C HIS A 25 -12.18 7.45 -8.95
N ASN A 26 -12.43 8.32 -9.94
CA ASN A 26 -11.44 8.71 -10.96
C ASN A 26 -11.09 10.20 -10.95
N LYS A 27 -11.52 10.97 -9.93
CA LYS A 27 -11.08 12.36 -9.80
C LYS A 27 -9.87 12.43 -8.90
N CYS A 28 -8.94 13.29 -9.28
CA CYS A 28 -7.79 13.57 -8.45
C CYS A 28 -8.19 14.34 -7.18
N PRO A 29 -7.40 14.22 -6.10
CA PRO A 29 -7.67 14.93 -4.85
C PRO A 29 -7.61 16.45 -4.99
N ASP A 30 -8.17 17.14 -4.00
CA ASP A 30 -8.11 18.59 -3.90
C ASP A 30 -6.65 19.11 -3.79
N GLU A 31 -6.33 20.20 -4.48
CA GLU A 31 -4.99 20.77 -4.47
C GLU A 31 -4.53 21.19 -3.07
N ASN A 32 -5.43 21.64 -2.20
CA ASN A 32 -5.07 22.04 -0.84
C ASN A 32 -4.74 20.82 0.02
N PHE A 33 -5.44 19.70 -0.19
CA PHE A 33 -5.03 18.43 0.40
C PHE A 33 -3.62 18.04 -0.08
N CYS A 34 -3.37 18.10 -1.39
CA CYS A 34 -2.06 17.76 -1.94
C CYS A 34 -0.92 18.68 -1.47
N LYS A 35 -1.18 19.97 -1.19
CA LYS A 35 -0.20 20.90 -0.59
C LYS A 35 0.24 20.44 0.81
N GLY A 36 -0.60 19.72 1.54
CA GLY A 36 -0.29 19.14 2.85
C GLY A 36 0.64 17.92 2.78
N ILE A 37 0.70 17.24 1.63
CA ILE A 37 1.50 16.02 1.45
C ILE A 37 2.95 16.38 1.14
N LYS A 38 3.84 16.07 2.08
CA LYS A 38 5.27 16.37 1.96
C LYS A 38 6.01 15.21 1.30
N ASN A 39 7.07 15.52 0.55
CA ASN A 39 7.97 14.49 0.06
C ASN A 39 8.84 13.96 1.21
N VAL A 40 8.97 12.64 1.32
CA VAL A 40 9.92 12.00 2.22
C VAL A 40 11.30 12.01 1.56
N LEU A 41 12.30 12.56 2.26
CA LEU A 41 13.64 12.78 1.70
C LEU A 41 14.44 11.50 1.47
N SER A 42 14.16 10.44 2.23
CA SER A 42 14.91 9.17 2.17
C SER A 42 13.98 8.01 1.83
N CYS A 43 13.77 7.80 0.54
CA CYS A 43 13.09 6.62 0.01
C CYS A 43 14.10 5.62 -0.57
N PRO A 44 13.85 4.30 -0.48
CA PRO A 44 14.71 3.31 -1.14
C PRO A 44 14.67 3.48 -2.66
N PRO A 45 15.81 3.35 -3.37
CA PRO A 45 15.79 3.38 -4.82
C PRO A 45 14.97 2.22 -5.39
N LYS A 46 14.25 2.48 -6.48
CA LYS A 46 13.47 1.49 -7.23
C LYS A 46 14.35 0.82 -8.29
N ASN A 47 15.28 -0.04 -7.88
CA ASN A 47 16.27 -0.65 -8.77
C ASN A 47 15.93 -2.07 -9.24
N SER A 48 14.88 -2.70 -8.71
CA SER A 48 14.44 -4.03 -9.17
C SER A 48 13.39 -3.88 -10.25
N THR A 49 13.53 -4.66 -11.31
CA THR A 49 12.62 -4.66 -12.46
C THR A 49 11.52 -5.71 -12.34
N GLY A 50 11.59 -6.58 -11.31
CA GLY A 50 10.68 -7.71 -11.20
C GLY A 50 11.22 -9.00 -11.82
N ARG A 51 12.44 -8.95 -12.37
CA ARG A 51 13.08 -10.03 -13.15
C ARG A 51 14.30 -10.60 -12.41
N ASN A 52 14.99 -11.56 -13.01
CA ASN A 52 16.33 -12.02 -12.59
C ASN A 52 16.42 -12.46 -11.12
N GLY A 53 15.40 -13.14 -10.59
CA GLY A 53 15.40 -13.62 -9.20
C GLY A 53 15.13 -12.54 -8.16
N ASP A 54 14.59 -11.38 -8.56
CA ASP A 54 14.23 -10.31 -7.64
C ASP A 54 13.16 -10.74 -6.60
N TRP A 55 12.41 -11.82 -6.83
CA TRP A 55 11.38 -12.33 -5.91
C TRP A 55 12.00 -13.23 -4.83
N ALA A 56 11.81 -12.90 -3.56
CA ALA A 56 12.52 -13.57 -2.45
C ALA A 56 11.58 -14.02 -1.31
N SER A 57 11.84 -15.19 -0.74
CA SER A 57 11.11 -15.75 0.42
C SER A 57 11.79 -15.50 1.78
N SER A 58 13.10 -15.18 1.79
CA SER A 58 13.95 -15.13 2.99
C SER A 58 13.53 -14.10 4.04
N ASN A 59 12.74 -13.11 3.65
CA ASN A 59 12.29 -12.02 4.52
C ASN A 59 10.79 -12.08 4.81
N VAL A 60 10.20 -13.27 4.69
CA VAL A 60 8.80 -13.53 5.06
C VAL A 60 8.75 -14.12 6.47
N ARG A 61 7.89 -13.58 7.34
CA ARG A 61 7.66 -14.16 8.67
C ARG A 61 7.15 -15.58 8.53
N ASN A 62 7.65 -16.50 9.35
CA ASN A 62 7.17 -17.89 9.35
C ASN A 62 7.22 -18.55 7.95
N PHE A 63 8.24 -18.24 7.14
CA PHE A 63 8.39 -18.74 5.76
C PHE A 63 8.57 -20.26 5.67
N LEU A 64 8.87 -20.96 6.77
CA LEU A 64 8.96 -22.41 6.83
C LEU A 64 7.62 -23.08 7.24
N THR A 65 6.64 -22.32 7.71
CA THR A 65 5.37 -22.84 8.24
C THR A 65 4.18 -22.22 7.52
N VAL A 66 3.45 -21.29 8.16
CA VAL A 66 2.18 -20.75 7.65
C VAL A 66 2.32 -19.95 6.36
N ASN A 67 3.50 -19.36 6.11
CA ASN A 67 3.79 -18.57 4.91
C ASN A 67 4.74 -19.30 3.95
N LYS A 68 4.77 -20.64 4.00
CA LYS A 68 5.60 -21.46 3.10
C LYS A 68 5.21 -21.20 1.64
N GLY A 69 6.22 -20.89 0.81
CA GLY A 69 6.05 -20.62 -0.63
C GLY A 69 5.73 -19.17 -0.98
N VAL A 70 5.52 -18.29 0.00
CA VAL A 70 5.31 -16.87 -0.25
C VAL A 70 6.61 -16.23 -0.75
N LEU A 71 6.51 -15.49 -1.87
CA LEU A 71 7.58 -14.67 -2.41
C LEU A 71 7.21 -13.19 -2.27
N VAL A 72 8.13 -12.39 -1.74
CA VAL A 72 7.93 -10.95 -1.57
C VAL A 72 8.15 -10.24 -2.91
N PRO A 73 7.19 -9.41 -3.36
CA PRO A 73 7.36 -8.58 -4.55
C PRO A 73 8.53 -7.60 -4.40
N PRO A 74 9.31 -7.36 -5.46
CA PRO A 74 10.43 -6.41 -5.41
C PRO A 74 9.97 -4.99 -5.08
N ARG A 75 8.80 -4.60 -5.59
CA ARG A 75 8.10 -3.35 -5.23
C ARG A 75 7.92 -3.22 -3.71
N ARG A 76 7.44 -4.27 -3.03
CA ARG A 76 7.22 -4.30 -1.58
C ARG A 76 8.53 -4.20 -0.81
N LYS A 77 9.60 -4.88 -1.27
CA LYS A 77 10.94 -4.77 -0.66
C LYS A 77 11.49 -3.33 -0.71
N GLN A 78 11.18 -2.62 -1.79
CA GLN A 78 11.65 -1.25 -2.06
C GLN A 78 10.63 -0.17 -1.66
N MET A 79 9.57 -0.52 -0.94
CA MET A 79 8.50 0.40 -0.56
C MET A 79 9.05 1.58 0.26
N CYS A 80 8.66 2.81 -0.08
CA CYS A 80 8.96 4.01 0.69
C CYS A 80 8.00 4.17 1.88
N PHE A 81 8.11 3.24 2.83
CA PHE A 81 7.43 3.30 4.11
C PHE A 81 8.36 2.69 5.16
N ARG A 82 9.07 3.53 5.90
CA ARG A 82 10.05 3.10 6.91
C ARG A 82 9.88 3.92 8.17
N ILE A 83 9.32 3.28 9.19
CA ILE A 83 9.27 3.82 10.55
C ILE A 83 10.40 3.16 11.34
N ASN A 84 11.19 4.00 12.00
CA ASN A 84 12.26 3.61 12.91
C ASN A 84 11.92 4.13 14.30
N ILE A 85 12.24 3.34 15.34
CA ILE A 85 12.12 3.70 16.75
C ILE A 85 12.70 5.09 17.08
N ASN A 86 13.75 5.53 16.39
CA ASN A 86 14.39 6.83 16.61
C ASN A 86 13.52 8.02 16.14
N ASN A 87 12.69 7.81 15.11
CA ASN A 87 11.82 8.87 14.58
C ASN A 87 10.52 8.98 15.37
N PHE A 88 10.07 7.87 15.97
CA PHE A 88 8.79 7.79 16.64
C PHE A 88 8.59 8.81 17.78
N PRO A 89 9.58 9.10 18.65
CA PRO A 89 9.46 10.13 19.67
C PRO A 89 9.09 11.51 19.13
N GLU A 90 9.56 11.86 17.93
CA GLU A 90 9.23 13.14 17.29
C GLU A 90 7.86 13.10 16.62
N LEU A 91 7.50 11.97 16.00
CA LEU A 91 6.23 11.79 15.32
C LEU A 91 5.03 11.77 16.28
N LYS A 92 5.22 11.36 17.54
CA LYS A 92 4.14 11.33 18.55
C LYS A 92 3.88 12.67 19.25
N LYS A 93 4.74 13.69 19.09
CA LYS A 93 4.70 14.94 19.89
C LYS A 93 3.52 15.85 19.59
N THR A 94 2.92 15.72 18.40
CA THR A 94 1.85 16.60 17.95
C THR A 94 0.76 15.76 17.30
N GLU A 95 -0.49 16.04 17.61
CA GLU A 95 -1.65 15.39 16.98
C GLU A 95 -1.53 15.50 15.45
N GLY A 96 -1.83 14.41 14.73
CA GLY A 96 -1.79 14.36 13.27
C GLY A 96 -0.39 14.22 12.67
N LYS A 97 0.71 14.36 13.44
CA LYS A 97 2.07 14.31 12.87
C LYS A 97 2.47 12.90 12.41
N PHE A 98 2.02 11.87 13.11
CA PHE A 98 2.27 10.48 12.72
C PHE A 98 1.44 10.08 11.48
N GLU A 99 0.18 10.53 11.43
CA GLU A 99 -0.72 10.36 10.29
C GLU A 99 -0.17 11.07 9.05
N ASN A 100 0.28 12.33 9.20
CA ASN A 100 0.91 13.07 8.11
C ASN A 100 2.19 12.41 7.61
N PHE A 101 2.95 11.73 8.47
CA PHE A 101 4.08 10.90 8.05
C PHE A 101 3.60 9.72 7.19
N ILE A 102 2.55 9.00 7.60
CA ILE A 102 1.97 7.91 6.81
C ILE A 102 1.55 8.41 5.42
N TYR A 103 0.83 9.53 5.37
CA TYR A 103 0.37 10.13 4.11
C TYR A 103 1.54 10.57 3.22
N SER A 104 2.55 11.21 3.80
CA SER A 104 3.77 11.64 3.09
C SER A 104 4.55 10.46 2.52
N SER A 105 4.66 9.35 3.27
CA SER A 105 5.27 8.11 2.80
C SER A 105 4.47 7.48 1.66
N ALA A 106 3.14 7.41 1.78
CA ALA A 106 2.26 6.88 0.73
C ALA A 106 2.38 7.71 -0.57
N GLY A 107 2.33 9.04 -0.47
CA GLY A 107 2.54 9.93 -1.62
C GLY A 107 3.94 9.78 -2.25
N SER A 108 4.98 9.67 -1.43
CA SER A 108 6.35 9.48 -1.93
C SER A 108 6.57 8.11 -2.58
N GLU A 109 5.88 7.07 -2.10
CA GLU A 109 5.85 5.75 -2.73
C GLU A 109 5.23 5.84 -4.12
N ALA A 110 4.02 6.41 -4.23
CA ALA A 110 3.33 6.56 -5.51
C ALA A 110 4.15 7.37 -6.52
N LYS A 111 4.76 8.48 -6.07
CA LYS A 111 5.66 9.33 -6.86
C LYS A 111 6.86 8.56 -7.42
N GLN A 112 7.39 7.57 -6.71
CA GLN A 112 8.50 6.76 -7.21
C GLN A 112 8.04 5.65 -8.15
N LEU A 113 6.88 5.03 -7.87
CA LEU A 113 6.33 4.00 -8.75
C LEU A 113 6.05 4.57 -10.14
N ILE A 114 5.43 5.75 -10.21
CA ILE A 114 5.17 6.39 -11.50
C ILE A 114 6.46 6.78 -12.24
N LYS A 115 7.51 7.20 -11.52
CA LYS A 115 8.84 7.44 -12.12
C LYS A 115 9.47 6.15 -12.67
N LEU A 116 9.27 5.02 -11.99
CA LEU A 116 9.78 3.72 -12.42
C LEU A 116 9.08 3.24 -13.71
N TYR A 117 7.75 3.34 -13.76
CA TYR A 117 6.97 2.83 -14.90
C TYR A 117 6.79 3.84 -16.04
N GLY A 118 7.20 5.10 -15.85
CA GLY A 118 7.16 6.14 -16.87
C GLY A 118 5.77 6.25 -17.50
N ASN A 119 5.71 6.22 -18.83
CA ASN A 119 4.47 6.41 -19.59
C ASN A 119 3.50 5.21 -19.51
N ASN A 120 3.84 4.12 -18.81
CA ASN A 120 2.92 3.00 -18.61
C ASN A 120 1.99 3.27 -17.41
N THR A 121 0.99 4.12 -17.64
CA THR A 121 0.01 4.55 -16.63
C THR A 121 -0.71 3.37 -15.98
N GLU A 122 -1.08 2.34 -16.74
CA GLU A 122 -1.78 1.17 -16.20
C GLU A 122 -0.89 0.38 -15.23
N LYS A 123 0.35 0.07 -15.61
CA LYS A 123 1.31 -0.61 -14.71
C LYS A 123 1.60 0.24 -13.48
N ALA A 124 1.71 1.56 -13.63
CA ALA A 124 1.92 2.45 -12.50
C ALA A 124 0.72 2.45 -11.53
N HIS A 125 -0.50 2.59 -12.04
CA HIS A 125 -1.73 2.51 -11.25
C HIS A 125 -1.84 1.18 -10.51
N GLN A 126 -1.56 0.07 -11.18
CA GLN A 126 -1.62 -1.24 -10.56
C GLN A 126 -0.57 -1.41 -9.46
N ALA A 127 0.66 -0.95 -9.68
CA ALA A 127 1.70 -0.93 -8.65
C ALA A 127 1.33 -0.05 -7.45
N ILE A 128 0.69 1.10 -7.70
CA ILE A 128 0.18 1.99 -6.64
C ILE A 128 -0.92 1.29 -5.83
N ARG A 129 -1.86 0.59 -6.46
CA ARG A 129 -2.88 -0.22 -5.77
C ARG A 129 -2.26 -1.32 -4.90
N TYR A 130 -1.25 -2.01 -5.39
CA TYR A 130 -0.54 -3.02 -4.59
C TYR A 130 0.21 -2.39 -3.40
N SER A 131 0.88 -1.25 -3.59
CA SER A 131 1.53 -0.53 -2.49
C SER A 131 0.53 0.03 -1.47
N PHE A 132 -0.62 0.52 -1.90
CA PHE A 132 -1.71 0.94 -1.02
C PHE A 132 -2.17 -0.20 -0.11
N ALA A 133 -2.46 -1.37 -0.69
CA ALA A 133 -2.91 -2.52 0.06
C ALA A 133 -1.85 -3.03 1.05
N ASP A 134 -0.58 -3.02 0.66
CA ASP A 134 0.53 -3.38 1.54
C ASP A 134 0.74 -2.39 2.69
N ILE A 135 0.59 -1.07 2.45
CA ILE A 135 0.55 -0.09 3.53
C ILE A 135 -0.58 -0.43 4.50
N GLY A 136 -1.76 -0.79 3.99
CA GLY A 136 -2.87 -1.27 4.80
C GLY A 136 -2.49 -2.42 5.71
N ASN A 137 -1.80 -3.44 5.18
CA ASN A 137 -1.35 -4.56 6.01
C ASN A 137 -0.26 -4.18 7.03
N ILE A 138 0.64 -3.25 6.69
CA ILE A 138 1.65 -2.74 7.64
C ILE A 138 0.95 -2.01 8.80
N ILE A 139 -0.03 -1.15 8.50
CA ILE A 139 -0.80 -0.40 9.49
C ILE A 139 -1.59 -1.35 10.41
N ARG A 140 -2.28 -2.34 9.82
CA ARG A 140 -3.10 -3.31 10.56
C ARG A 140 -2.29 -4.42 11.25
N GLY A 141 -0.97 -4.44 11.07
CA GLY A 141 -0.05 -5.37 11.75
C GLY A 141 -0.01 -6.79 11.17
N ASP A 142 -0.58 -7.02 9.99
CA ASP A 142 -0.69 -8.33 9.34
C ASP A 142 0.13 -8.44 8.04
N ASP A 143 1.05 -7.49 7.78
CA ASP A 143 2.03 -7.61 6.70
C ASP A 143 3.03 -8.76 6.94
N MET A 144 3.22 -9.58 5.90
CA MET A 144 4.00 -10.81 5.98
C MET A 144 5.52 -10.59 5.98
N MET A 145 6.03 -9.38 5.69
CA MET A 145 7.47 -9.15 5.73
C MET A 145 8.01 -9.15 7.16
N ASP A 146 9.15 -9.77 7.35
CA ASP A 146 9.90 -9.76 8.60
C ASP A 146 10.82 -8.53 8.66
N THR A 147 10.23 -7.37 8.99
CA THR A 147 10.95 -6.09 9.13
C THR A 147 10.47 -5.31 10.34
N PRO A 148 11.31 -4.45 10.96
CA PRO A 148 10.88 -3.61 12.08
C PRO A 148 9.65 -2.76 11.75
N THR A 149 9.63 -2.11 10.58
CA THR A 149 8.46 -1.31 10.17
C THR A 149 7.18 -2.14 10.08
N SER A 150 7.26 -3.35 9.53
CA SER A 150 6.10 -4.26 9.46
C SER A 150 5.63 -4.70 10.86
N LYS A 151 6.54 -4.85 11.83
CA LYS A 151 6.22 -5.31 13.19
C LYS A 151 5.74 -4.21 14.12
N GLU A 152 6.32 -3.02 14.01
CA GLU A 152 6.20 -1.97 15.02
C GLU A 152 5.21 -0.87 14.65
N THR A 153 4.87 -0.70 13.37
CA THR A 153 4.00 0.40 12.92
C THR A 153 2.63 0.38 13.62
N ILE A 154 2.02 -0.79 13.78
CA ILE A 154 0.76 -0.94 14.52
C ILE A 154 0.89 -0.42 15.96
N THR A 155 1.92 -0.85 16.67
CA THR A 155 2.19 -0.44 18.06
C THR A 155 2.40 1.06 18.18
N TYR A 156 3.13 1.64 17.22
CA TYR A 156 3.38 3.09 17.17
C TYR A 156 2.10 3.88 16.90
N LEU A 157 1.30 3.43 15.93
CA LEU A 157 0.03 4.07 15.60
C LEU A 157 -0.93 4.00 16.79
N GLU A 158 -1.17 2.82 17.35
CA GLU A 158 -2.10 2.67 18.48
C GLU A 158 -1.67 3.46 19.72
N LYS A 159 -0.36 3.63 19.92
CA LYS A 159 0.16 4.49 20.99
C LYS A 159 -0.15 5.97 20.74
N VAL A 160 -0.03 6.45 19.50
CA VAL A 160 -0.42 7.82 19.13
C VAL A 160 -1.94 8.01 19.27
N LEU A 161 -2.72 7.05 18.77
CA LEU A 161 -4.18 7.09 18.89
C LEU A 161 -4.62 7.13 20.35
N LYS A 162 -4.01 6.35 21.24
CA LYS A 162 -4.29 6.42 22.67
C LYS A 162 -3.98 7.79 23.28
N ILE A 163 -2.89 8.45 22.87
CA ILE A 163 -2.53 9.78 23.41
C ILE A 163 -3.58 10.83 23.04
N TYR A 164 -4.08 10.84 21.81
CA TYR A 164 -4.93 11.92 21.30
C TYR A 164 -6.42 11.59 21.23
N ASN A 165 -6.79 10.31 21.26
CA ASN A 165 -8.17 9.87 21.04
C ASN A 165 -8.81 9.21 22.28
N GLU A 166 -8.12 9.11 23.43
CA GLU A 166 -8.63 8.41 24.62
C GLU A 166 -10.04 8.87 25.03
N ASN A 167 -10.26 10.19 25.05
CA ASN A 167 -11.47 10.84 25.53
C ASN A 167 -12.43 11.30 24.41
N ASN A 168 -12.30 10.76 23.21
CA ASN A 168 -13.22 11.03 22.10
C ASN A 168 -13.59 9.75 21.34
N ASP A 169 -14.46 9.90 20.34
CA ASP A 169 -15.00 8.79 19.54
C ASP A 169 -14.12 8.40 18.34
N LYS A 170 -12.96 9.06 18.17
CA LYS A 170 -12.00 8.75 17.11
C LYS A 170 -11.38 7.35 17.32
N PRO A 171 -10.75 6.75 16.29
CA PRO A 171 -10.16 5.41 16.39
C PRO A 171 -9.11 5.27 17.48
N LYS A 172 -9.13 4.13 18.18
CA LYS A 172 -8.18 3.77 19.24
C LYS A 172 -7.31 2.56 18.87
N ASP A 173 -7.70 1.84 17.83
CA ASP A 173 -6.98 0.71 17.25
C ASP A 173 -6.66 0.94 15.76
N ALA A 174 -5.63 0.27 15.27
CA ALA A 174 -5.15 0.49 13.90
C ALA A 174 -6.12 0.00 12.81
N LYS A 175 -6.98 -0.99 13.10
CA LYS A 175 -7.93 -1.53 12.12
C LYS A 175 -9.05 -0.53 11.86
N LYS A 176 -9.67 0.00 12.93
CA LYS A 176 -10.66 1.07 12.83
C LYS A 176 -10.05 2.32 12.18
N TRP A 177 -8.81 2.67 12.55
CA TRP A 177 -8.11 3.79 11.91
C TRP A 177 -7.93 3.58 10.41
N TRP A 178 -7.53 2.39 9.96
CA TRP A 178 -7.42 2.10 8.54
C TRP A 178 -8.78 2.23 7.83
N THR A 179 -9.84 1.64 8.38
CA THR A 179 -11.19 1.74 7.79
C THR A 179 -11.62 3.19 7.60
N GLU A 180 -11.37 4.06 8.58
CA GLU A 180 -11.76 5.47 8.52
C GLU A 180 -10.81 6.32 7.66
N ASN A 181 -9.51 6.00 7.59
CA ASN A 181 -8.49 6.89 6.98
C ASN A 181 -7.88 6.35 5.68
N ARG A 182 -8.22 5.13 5.22
CA ARG A 182 -7.67 4.57 3.97
C ARG A 182 -7.93 5.44 2.75
N HIS A 183 -9.02 6.20 2.75
CA HIS A 183 -9.32 7.16 1.67
C HIS A 183 -8.28 8.30 1.63
N HIS A 184 -7.88 8.87 2.77
CA HIS A 184 -6.81 9.87 2.84
C HIS A 184 -5.44 9.30 2.45
N VAL A 185 -5.16 8.04 2.80
CA VAL A 185 -3.93 7.37 2.33
C VAL A 185 -3.94 7.27 0.81
N TRP A 186 -5.06 6.87 0.20
CA TRP A 186 -5.20 6.81 -1.25
C TRP A 186 -5.07 8.19 -1.92
N GLU A 187 -5.74 9.21 -1.37
CA GLU A 187 -5.62 10.59 -1.85
C GLU A 187 -4.15 11.05 -1.82
N ALA A 188 -3.42 10.75 -0.75
CA ALA A 188 -2.00 11.09 -0.66
C ALA A 188 -1.16 10.39 -1.74
N MET A 189 -1.47 9.12 -2.05
CA MET A 189 -0.85 8.41 -3.18
C MET A 189 -1.17 9.07 -4.52
N MET A 190 -2.41 9.50 -4.74
CA MET A 190 -2.80 10.20 -5.96
C MET A 190 -2.11 11.57 -6.09
N CYS A 191 -1.98 12.34 -5.00
CA CYS A 191 -1.18 13.57 -5.00
C CYS A 191 0.29 13.30 -5.41
N GLY A 192 0.86 12.20 -4.88
CA GLY A 192 2.20 11.73 -5.24
C GLY A 192 2.34 11.42 -6.73
N TYR A 193 1.37 10.66 -7.28
CA TYR A 193 1.26 10.35 -8.71
C TYR A 193 1.24 11.62 -9.57
N GLN A 194 0.33 12.55 -9.28
CA GLN A 194 0.17 13.79 -10.04
C GLN A 194 1.44 14.64 -10.03
N SER A 195 2.15 14.68 -8.89
CA SER A 195 3.36 15.48 -8.75
C SER A 195 4.50 15.09 -9.69
N ALA A 196 4.48 13.87 -10.24
CA ALA A 196 5.53 13.36 -11.14
C ALA A 196 5.18 13.47 -12.62
N GLN A 197 3.90 13.37 -13.01
CA GLN A 197 3.50 13.40 -14.42
C GLN A 197 2.68 14.63 -14.83
N LYS A 198 2.31 15.51 -13.88
CA LYS A 198 1.32 16.60 -14.11
C LYS A 198 0.05 16.07 -14.81
N ASP A 199 -0.27 14.82 -14.56
CA ASP A 199 -1.38 14.11 -15.16
C ASP A 199 -2.59 14.19 -14.24
N ASN A 200 -3.78 14.33 -14.83
CA ASN A 200 -5.05 14.43 -14.13
C ASN A 200 -5.85 13.11 -14.18
N GLN A 201 -5.26 12.04 -14.70
CA GLN A 201 -5.88 10.71 -14.78
C GLN A 201 -5.68 9.90 -13.49
N CYS A 202 -6.29 10.34 -12.39
CA CYS A 202 -6.34 9.54 -11.18
C CYS A 202 -7.29 8.35 -11.31
N THR A 203 -7.16 7.38 -10.41
CA THR A 203 -8.00 6.18 -10.39
C THR A 203 -8.36 5.79 -8.97
N GLY A 204 -9.30 4.86 -8.84
CA GLY A 204 -9.68 4.26 -7.58
C GLY A 204 -8.86 3.02 -7.28
N TYR A 205 -8.89 2.58 -6.02
CA TYR A 205 -8.23 1.36 -5.57
C TYR A 205 -9.12 0.12 -5.60
N GLY A 206 -10.42 0.28 -5.91
CA GLY A 206 -11.39 -0.82 -5.85
C GLY A 206 -11.48 -1.38 -4.42
N ASN A 207 -11.34 -2.68 -4.28
CA ASN A 207 -11.28 -3.39 -2.98
C ASN A 207 -9.92 -4.05 -2.75
N ILE A 208 -8.84 -3.52 -3.35
CA ILE A 208 -7.53 -4.17 -3.36
C ILE A 208 -6.98 -4.42 -1.94
N ASP A 209 -7.28 -3.57 -0.96
CA ASP A 209 -6.83 -3.70 0.42
C ASP A 209 -7.61 -4.74 1.25
N ASP A 210 -8.75 -5.21 0.74
CA ASP A 210 -9.58 -6.28 1.32
C ASP A 210 -9.14 -7.67 0.82
N ILE A 211 -8.38 -7.74 -0.29
CA ILE A 211 -7.87 -9.00 -0.85
C ILE A 211 -6.69 -9.50 0.01
N PRO A 212 -6.63 -10.78 0.41
CA PRO A 212 -5.49 -11.32 1.18
C PRO A 212 -4.13 -11.04 0.54
N GLN A 213 -3.14 -10.63 1.36
CA GLN A 213 -1.85 -10.14 0.85
C GLN A 213 -1.10 -11.14 -0.02
N TYR A 214 -1.08 -12.43 0.34
CA TYR A 214 -0.40 -13.45 -0.45
C TYR A 214 -1.02 -13.64 -1.84
N LEU A 215 -2.35 -13.50 -1.97
CA LEU A 215 -3.04 -13.55 -3.27
C LEU A 215 -2.69 -12.33 -4.10
N ARG A 216 -2.54 -11.15 -3.49
CA ARG A 216 -2.12 -9.94 -4.22
C ARG A 216 -0.68 -10.06 -4.71
N TRP A 217 0.23 -10.57 -3.89
CA TRP A 217 1.62 -10.80 -4.30
C TRP A 217 1.71 -11.87 -5.39
N PHE A 218 0.90 -12.93 -5.31
CA PHE A 218 0.81 -13.94 -6.37
C PHE A 218 0.25 -13.36 -7.69
N ARG A 219 -0.79 -12.53 -7.62
CA ARG A 219 -1.31 -11.80 -8.80
C ARG A 219 -0.27 -10.86 -9.38
N GLU A 220 0.44 -10.10 -8.54
CA GLU A 220 1.54 -9.23 -8.96
C GLU A 220 2.60 -10.05 -9.69
N TRP A 221 3.04 -11.18 -9.15
CA TRP A 221 3.98 -12.09 -9.80
C TRP A 221 3.49 -12.53 -11.18
N GLY A 222 2.23 -12.96 -11.28
CA GLY A 222 1.61 -13.36 -12.54
C GLY A 222 1.61 -12.24 -13.58
N THR A 223 1.41 -10.98 -13.19
CA THR A 223 1.47 -9.85 -14.15
C THR A 223 2.84 -9.64 -14.78
N TYR A 224 3.93 -10.00 -14.09
CA TYR A 224 5.27 -9.96 -14.68
C TYR A 224 5.49 -11.17 -15.57
N VAL A 225 5.28 -12.38 -15.03
CA VAL A 225 5.61 -13.63 -15.73
C VAL A 225 4.78 -13.83 -16.99
N CYS A 226 3.48 -13.52 -16.97
CA CYS A 226 2.65 -13.62 -18.18
C CYS A 226 2.97 -12.55 -19.24
N SER A 227 3.79 -11.55 -18.90
CA SER A 227 4.22 -10.49 -19.82
C SER A 227 5.64 -10.68 -20.36
N GLU A 228 6.36 -11.71 -19.89
CA GLU A 228 7.68 -12.12 -20.39
C GLU A 228 7.54 -13.05 -21.60
#